data_AF-A0A7J7SYE1-F1
#
_entry.id   AF-A0A7J7SYE1-F1
#
_cell.length_a   1.000
_cell.length_b   1.000
_cell.length_c   1.000
_cell.angle_alpha   90.00
_cell.angle_beta   90.00
_cell.angle_gamma   90.00
#
_symmetry.space_group_name_H-M   'P 1'
#
loop_
_entity.id
_entity.type
_entity.pdbx_description
1 polymer ?
#
loop_
_entity_poly.entity_id
_entity_poly.type
_entity_poly.pdbx_seq_one_letter_code
_entity_poly.pdbx_strand_id
1 'polypeptide(L)'
;MWLGPEVAAAVAATEDGTETPRHLSQGLPPSVLAVELEHDGGARPLALPVSTLLRTTPTTTEGEERVSTGTKFALRLWLQHLSSVTPRPCASGAHVDPGPAKEEQNVDPLPPNQGSGKPSA
;
A
#
# COMPACT_ATOMS: atom_id res chain seq x y z
N MET A 1 -3.94 -13.35 -21.44
CA MET A 1 -2.69 -12.77 -20.90
C MET A 1 -2.66 -12.95 -19.39
N TRP A 2 -1.49 -12.94 -18.77
CA TRP A 2 -1.33 -13.01 -17.31
C TRP A 2 -0.40 -11.90 -16.85
N LEU A 3 -0.74 -11.21 -15.75
CA LEU A 3 0.07 -10.14 -15.19
C LEU A 3 0.69 -10.57 -13.87
N GLY A 4 2.01 -10.42 -13.76
CA GLY A 4 2.70 -10.48 -12.47
C GLY A 4 2.35 -9.27 -11.60
N PRO A 5 2.56 -9.36 -10.27
CA PRO A 5 2.26 -8.28 -9.33
C PRO A 5 2.94 -6.95 -9.69
N GLU A 6 4.16 -6.98 -10.24
CA GLU A 6 4.95 -5.78 -10.57
C GLU A 6 4.31 -4.99 -11.73
N VAL A 7 3.95 -5.70 -12.81
CA VAL A 7 3.29 -5.08 -13.97
C VAL A 7 1.87 -4.63 -13.60
N ALA A 8 1.15 -5.43 -12.81
CA ALA A 8 -0.17 -5.06 -12.30
C ALA A 8 -0.12 -3.80 -11.42
N ALA A 9 0.90 -3.66 -10.57
CA ALA A 9 1.10 -2.48 -9.74
C ALA A 9 1.37 -1.23 -10.59
N ALA A 10 2.20 -1.36 -11.62
CA ALA A 10 2.43 -0.27 -12.55
C ALA A 10 1.14 0.17 -13.26
N VAL A 11 0.36 -0.78 -13.78
CA VAL A 11 -0.94 -0.49 -14.44
C VAL A 11 -1.93 0.17 -13.48
N ALA A 12 -2.07 -0.35 -12.25
CA ALA A 12 -3.00 0.17 -11.24
C ALA A 12 -2.63 1.59 -10.74
N ALA A 13 -1.35 1.95 -10.84
CA ALA A 13 -0.82 3.26 -10.48
C ALA A 13 -0.97 4.31 -11.60
N THR A 14 -1.28 3.90 -12.83
CA THR A 14 -1.59 4.86 -13.91
C THR A 14 -2.99 5.45 -13.72
N GLU A 15 -3.06 6.66 -13.17
CA GLU A 15 -4.32 7.40 -13.07
C GLU A 15 -4.70 7.99 -14.44
N ASP A 16 -5.98 7.88 -14.81
CA ASP A 16 -6.50 8.53 -16.01
C ASP A 16 -6.66 10.03 -15.75
N GLY A 17 -5.62 10.83 -15.97
CA GLY A 17 -5.69 12.30 -15.81
C GLY A 17 -4.42 13.03 -15.40
N THR A 18 -3.40 12.33 -14.89
CA THR A 18 -2.16 12.94 -14.39
C THR A 18 -0.94 12.32 -15.06
N GLU A 19 -0.12 13.15 -15.72
CA GLU A 19 1.11 12.70 -16.38
C GLU A 19 2.22 12.50 -15.32
N THR A 20 2.18 11.39 -14.57
CA THR A 20 3.41 10.93 -13.89
C THR A 20 3.46 9.42 -13.70
N PRO A 21 4.00 8.67 -14.70
CA PRO A 21 4.40 7.28 -14.51
C PRO A 21 5.92 7.05 -14.58
N ARG A 22 6.75 8.11 -14.67
CA ARG A 22 8.19 7.98 -14.98
C ARG A 22 8.97 7.09 -14.00
N HIS A 23 8.53 6.97 -12.75
CA HIS A 23 9.27 6.23 -11.72
C HIS A 23 8.97 4.72 -11.68
N LEU A 24 7.87 4.26 -12.28
CA LEU A 24 7.46 2.85 -12.25
C LEU A 24 7.97 2.04 -13.45
N SER A 25 8.34 2.71 -14.55
CA SER A 25 8.75 2.07 -15.79
C SER A 25 10.16 1.45 -15.75
N GLN A 26 11.01 1.87 -14.81
CA GLN A 26 12.45 1.56 -14.83
C GLN A 26 12.80 0.10 -14.44
N GLY A 27 11.83 -0.68 -13.97
CA GLY A 27 11.99 -2.10 -13.60
C GLY A 27 11.03 -3.06 -14.29
N LEU A 28 10.26 -2.59 -15.27
CA LEU A 28 9.27 -3.42 -15.96
C LEU A 28 9.87 -4.12 -17.17
N PRO A 29 9.39 -5.33 -17.52
CA PRO A 29 9.74 -5.94 -18.79
C PRO A 29 9.24 -5.06 -19.95
N PRO A 30 9.89 -5.11 -21.12
CA PRO A 30 9.45 -4.33 -22.29
C PRO A 30 8.08 -4.79 -22.82
N SER A 31 7.74 -6.07 -22.63
CA SER A 31 6.49 -6.67 -23.08
C SER A 31 6.04 -7.81 -22.15
N VAL A 32 4.76 -8.14 -22.20
CA VAL A 32 4.18 -9.31 -21.54
C VAL A 32 3.66 -10.29 -22.59
N LEU A 33 3.76 -11.59 -22.31
CA LEU A 33 3.23 -12.61 -23.21
C LEU A 33 1.70 -12.66 -23.09
N ALA A 34 1.04 -12.52 -24.23
CA ALA A 34 -0.39 -12.65 -24.42
C ALA A 34 -0.67 -13.72 -25.49
N VAL A 35 -1.94 -14.08 -25.61
CA VAL A 35 -2.45 -14.90 -26.71
C VAL A 35 -3.43 -14.01 -27.46
N GLU A 36 -3.13 -13.75 -28.73
CA GLU A 36 -4.01 -13.02 -29.64
C GLU A 36 -4.91 -14.03 -30.34
N LEU A 37 -6.20 -13.72 -30.39
CA LEU A 37 -7.18 -14.50 -31.12
C LEU A 37 -7.31 -13.91 -32.52
N GLU A 38 -7.06 -14.72 -33.53
CA GLU A 38 -7.18 -14.34 -34.94
C GLU A 38 -8.63 -14.47 -35.41
N HIS A 39 -8.96 -13.77 -36.50
CA HIS A 39 -10.33 -13.71 -37.04
C HIS A 39 -10.85 -15.07 -37.54
N ASP A 40 -9.94 -15.98 -37.88
CA ASP A 40 -10.24 -17.34 -38.32
C ASP A 40 -10.40 -18.33 -37.14
N GLY A 41 -10.32 -17.85 -35.90
CA GLY A 41 -10.39 -18.66 -34.68
C GLY A 41 -9.05 -19.25 -34.26
N GLY A 42 -7.96 -18.95 -34.96
CA GLY A 42 -6.60 -19.30 -34.55
C GLY A 42 -6.17 -18.54 -33.30
N ALA A 43 -5.21 -19.10 -32.55
CA ALA A 43 -4.61 -18.46 -31.39
C ALA A 43 -3.09 -18.41 -31.57
N ARG A 44 -2.50 -17.21 -31.48
CA ARG A 44 -1.05 -17.03 -31.58
C ARG A 44 -0.47 -16.33 -30.37
N PRO A 45 0.80 -16.61 -29.99
CA PRO A 45 1.50 -15.82 -29.00
C PRO A 45 1.69 -14.38 -29.49
N LEU A 46 1.47 -13.41 -28.61
CA LEU A 46 1.71 -11.99 -28.85
C LEU A 46 2.55 -11.42 -27.71
N ALA A 47 3.61 -10.69 -28.05
CA ALA A 47 4.37 -9.90 -27.09
C ALA A 47 3.72 -8.51 -26.95
N LEU A 48 2.81 -8.35 -25.99
CA LEU A 48 2.08 -7.11 -25.77
C LEU A 48 2.97 -6.06 -25.09
N PRO A 49 3.22 -4.88 -25.68
CA PRO A 49 4.06 -3.86 -25.06
C PRO A 49 3.49 -3.37 -23.73
N VAL A 50 4.35 -3.22 -22.72
CA VAL A 50 3.92 -2.65 -21.42
C VAL A 50 3.46 -1.20 -21.59
N SER A 51 4.01 -0.47 -22.56
CA SER A 51 3.53 0.88 -22.91
C SER A 51 2.04 0.92 -23.27
N THR A 52 1.51 -0.12 -23.94
CA THR A 52 0.06 -0.23 -24.23
C THR A 52 -0.76 -0.36 -22.96
N LEU A 53 -0.26 -1.11 -21.96
CA LEU A 53 -0.94 -1.30 -20.69
C LEU A 53 -0.94 -0.05 -19.81
N LEU A 54 0.06 0.83 -19.97
CA LEU A 54 0.23 2.06 -19.18
C LEU A 54 -0.45 3.29 -19.82
N ARG A 55 -1.15 3.13 -20.94
CA ARG A 55 -1.91 4.21 -21.59
C ARG A 55 -3.00 4.79 -20.70
N THR A 56 -3.24 6.10 -20.82
CA THR A 56 -4.25 6.86 -20.06
C THR A 56 -5.19 7.64 -20.97
N THR A 57 -6.41 7.86 -20.51
CA THR A 57 -7.49 8.47 -21.31
C THR A 57 -7.15 9.82 -21.96
N PRO A 58 -6.37 10.75 -21.35
CA PRO A 58 -6.01 11.99 -22.05
C PRO A 58 -4.91 11.83 -23.11
N THR A 59 -4.10 10.77 -23.03
CA THR A 59 -2.93 10.56 -23.90
C THR A 59 -3.19 9.62 -25.08
N THR A 60 -4.41 9.10 -25.18
CA THR A 60 -4.76 7.96 -26.03
C THR A 60 -5.94 8.35 -26.92
N THR A 61 -5.78 8.22 -28.23
CA THR A 61 -6.84 8.48 -29.22
C THR A 61 -7.99 7.50 -29.02
N GLU A 62 -9.22 7.92 -29.31
CA GLU A 62 -10.36 7.01 -29.29
C GLU A 62 -10.11 5.80 -30.20
N GLY A 63 -10.37 4.59 -29.68
CA GLY A 63 -10.14 3.32 -30.39
C GLY A 63 -8.75 2.71 -30.21
N GLU A 64 -7.82 3.38 -29.53
CA GLU A 64 -6.55 2.76 -29.16
C GLU A 64 -6.68 1.80 -27.98
N GLU A 65 -5.98 0.66 -28.07
CA GLU A 65 -5.93 -0.33 -27.01
C GLU A 65 -5.36 0.28 -25.71
N ARG A 66 -6.11 0.10 -24.62
CA ARG A 66 -5.76 0.56 -23.28
C ARG A 66 -6.45 -0.28 -22.21
N VAL A 67 -5.90 -0.25 -20.99
CA VAL A 67 -6.55 -0.84 -19.83
C VAL A 67 -7.67 0.09 -19.34
N SER A 68 -8.87 -0.47 -19.14
CA SER A 68 -10.00 0.32 -18.65
C SER A 68 -9.78 0.79 -17.21
N THR A 69 -10.36 1.94 -16.85
CA THR A 69 -10.30 2.49 -15.48
C THR A 69 -10.80 1.48 -14.44
N GLY A 70 -11.87 0.74 -14.75
CA GLY A 70 -12.40 -0.32 -13.88
C GLY A 70 -11.41 -1.46 -13.63
N THR A 71 -10.67 -1.88 -14.67
CA THR A 71 -9.61 -2.88 -14.53
C THR A 71 -8.45 -2.36 -13.68
N LYS A 72 -8.02 -1.11 -13.89
CA LYS A 72 -6.97 -0.48 -13.07
C LYS A 72 -7.36 -0.45 -11.58
N PHE A 73 -8.62 -0.13 -11.29
CA PHE A 73 -9.17 -0.17 -9.94
C PHE A 73 -9.20 -1.59 -9.35
N ALA A 74 -9.68 -2.58 -10.11
CA ALA A 74 -9.71 -3.98 -9.66
C ALA A 74 -8.30 -4.53 -9.36
N LEU A 75 -7.30 -4.20 -10.18
CA LEU A 75 -5.92 -4.58 -9.94
C LEU A 75 -5.38 -3.98 -8.64
N ARG A 76 -5.74 -2.72 -8.33
CA ARG A 76 -5.37 -2.09 -7.06
C ARG A 76 -5.93 -2.86 -5.87
N LEU A 77 -7.21 -3.25 -5.91
CA LEU A 77 -7.83 -4.05 -4.86
C LEU A 77 -7.16 -5.42 -4.71
N TRP A 78 -6.86 -6.08 -5.84
CA TRP A 78 -6.16 -7.35 -5.84
C TRP A 78 -4.77 -7.25 -5.19
N LEU A 79 -3.99 -6.22 -5.50
CA LEU A 79 -2.67 -5.99 -4.90
C LEU A 79 -2.74 -5.71 -3.39
N GLN A 80 -3.75 -4.96 -2.94
CA GLN A 80 -4.00 -4.74 -1.52
C GLN A 80 -4.32 -6.05 -0.80
N HIS A 81 -5.10 -6.93 -1.42
CA HIS A 81 -5.39 -8.26 -0.90
C HIS A 81 -4.14 -9.12 -0.77
N LEU A 82 -3.24 -9.11 -1.76
CA LEU A 82 -1.97 -9.85 -1.66
C LEU A 82 -1.08 -9.33 -0.51
N SER A 83 -1.12 -8.03 -0.26
CA SER A 83 -0.34 -7.38 0.80
C SER A 83 -0.90 -7.66 2.20
N SER A 84 -2.21 -7.88 2.34
CA SER A 84 -2.84 -8.22 3.63
C SER A 84 -2.70 -9.69 4.01
N VAL A 85 -2.45 -10.57 3.04
CA VAL A 85 -2.26 -12.02 3.25
C VAL A 85 -0.85 -12.36 3.74
N THR A 86 0.11 -11.44 3.67
CA THR A 86 1.42 -11.64 4.32
C THR A 86 1.26 -11.41 5.81
N PRO A 87 1.48 -12.43 6.68
CA PRO A 87 1.48 -12.20 8.12
C PRO A 87 2.56 -11.16 8.41
N ARG A 88 2.15 -10.01 8.94
CA ARG A 88 3.06 -9.04 9.55
C ARG A 88 3.97 -9.86 10.48
N PRO A 89 5.31 -9.79 10.36
CA PRO A 89 6.17 -10.40 11.36
C PRO A 89 5.66 -9.87 12.68
N CYS A 90 5.18 -10.76 13.56
CA CYS A 90 4.80 -10.35 14.90
C CYS A 90 5.97 -9.49 15.35
N ALA A 91 5.71 -8.20 15.59
CA ALA A 91 6.69 -7.40 16.28
C ALA A 91 6.87 -8.17 17.57
N SER A 92 7.97 -8.91 17.67
CA SER A 92 8.46 -9.42 18.93
C SER A 92 8.83 -8.15 19.68
N GLY A 93 7.80 -7.50 20.22
CA GLY A 93 7.95 -6.69 21.39
C GLY A 93 8.50 -7.67 22.40
N ALA A 94 9.83 -7.67 22.51
CA ALA A 94 10.44 -8.03 23.76
C ALA A 94 9.72 -7.14 24.78
N HIS A 95 8.75 -7.75 25.46
CA HIS A 95 8.24 -7.28 26.72
C HIS A 95 9.48 -7.15 27.60
N VAL A 96 10.04 -5.94 27.65
CA VAL A 96 11.05 -5.60 28.63
C VAL A 96 10.28 -5.61 29.94
N ASP A 97 10.37 -6.74 30.62
CA ASP A 97 9.96 -6.90 32.00
C ASP A 97 10.66 -5.80 32.80
N PRO A 98 9.94 -4.80 33.34
CA PRO A 98 10.53 -3.93 34.33
C PRO A 98 10.65 -4.78 35.59
N GLY A 99 11.80 -5.44 35.74
CA GLY A 99 12.14 -6.21 36.92
C GLY A 99 11.88 -5.41 38.21
N PRO A 100 11.63 -6.09 39.34
CA PRO A 100 10.94 -5.49 40.48
C PRO A 100 11.77 -4.35 41.06
N ALA A 101 11.36 -3.11 40.78
CA ALA A 101 11.86 -1.95 41.49
C ALA A 101 11.37 -2.06 42.93
N LYS A 102 12.33 -1.96 43.85
CA LYS A 102 12.13 -2.18 45.27
C LYS A 102 11.00 -1.33 45.83
N GLU A 103 10.24 -2.00 46.68
CA GLU A 103 9.38 -1.46 47.72
C GLU A 103 9.97 -0.17 48.35
N GLU A 104 9.32 0.96 48.09
CA GLU A 104 9.42 2.13 48.95
C GLU A 104 8.00 2.66 49.17
N GLN A 105 7.43 2.23 50.28
CA GLN A 105 6.15 2.70 50.79
C GLN A 105 6.32 4.17 51.16
N ASN A 106 5.82 5.09 50.32
CA ASN A 106 5.61 6.46 50.74
C ASN A 106 4.11 6.77 50.69
N VAL A 107 3.50 6.62 51.85
CA VAL A 107 2.11 6.95 52.12
C VAL A 107 2.01 8.46 52.19
N ASP A 108 1.26 9.08 51.28
CA ASP A 108 0.86 10.48 51.37
C ASP A 108 0.19 10.76 52.73
N PRO A 109 0.71 11.68 53.56
CA PRO A 109 -0.05 12.17 54.70
C PRO A 109 -0.95 13.32 54.22
N LEU A 110 -2.27 13.12 54.36
CA LEU A 110 -3.29 14.17 54.31
C LEU A 110 -2.90 15.39 55.18
N PRO A 111 -3.28 16.61 54.80
CA PRO A 111 -2.92 17.80 55.56
C PRO A 111 -3.74 17.91 56.86
N PRO A 112 -3.11 18.15 58.02
CA PRO A 112 -3.86 18.46 59.23
C PRO A 112 -4.24 19.95 59.26
N ASN A 113 -5.53 20.19 59.37
CA ASN A 113 -6.12 21.46 59.77
C ASN A 113 -5.79 21.69 61.26
N GLN A 114 -4.98 22.70 61.58
CA GLN A 114 -4.85 23.21 62.93
C GLN A 114 -4.83 24.74 62.93
N GLY A 115 -5.96 25.31 63.33
CA GLY A 115 -5.94 26.61 63.99
C GLY A 115 -5.29 26.49 65.36
N SER A 116 -4.46 27.47 65.71
CA SER A 116 -4.35 27.97 67.08
C SER A 116 -3.51 29.24 67.03
N GLY A 117 -4.05 30.29 67.64
CA GLY A 117 -3.44 31.60 67.66
C GLY A 117 -2.11 31.65 68.40
N LYS A 118 -1.43 32.79 68.25
CA LYS A 118 -0.47 33.28 69.23
C LYS A 118 -0.44 34.82 69.22
N PRO A 119 0.00 35.43 70.34
CA PRO A 119 -0.32 36.79 70.73
C PRO A 119 0.76 37.83 70.38
N SER A 120 0.37 39.09 70.60
CA SER A 120 1.15 40.28 71.01
C SER A 120 2.32 40.78 70.16
N ALA A 121 2.15 41.99 69.62
CA ALA A 121 2.87 43.20 70.05
C ALA A 121 1.95 44.41 69.93
#